data_AF-A0AAW0DC09-F1
#
_entry.id   AF-A0AAW0DC09-F1
#
_cell.length_a   1.000
_cell.length_b   1.000
_cell.length_c   1.000
_cell.angle_alpha   90.00
_cell.angle_beta   90.00
_cell.angle_gamma   90.00
#
_symmetry.space_group_name_H-M   'P 1'
#
loop_
_entity.id
_entity.type
_entity.pdbx_description
1 polymer ?
#
loop_
_entity_poly.entity_id
_entity_poly.type
_entity_poly.pdbx_seq_one_letter_code
_entity_poly.pdbx_strand_id
1 'polypeptide(L)'
;MASAMPMTEPATINTAEPMPAGTTMARGEAGEPQSSAVAQTEGQPPMVPFKERVIGVAKKTRGTLLGKPELKEHGEKILQGEASIHNVEEPPTM
;
A
#
# COMPACT_ATOMS: atom_id res chain seq x y z
N MET A 1 22.64 -55.76 -5.68
CA MET A 1 22.29 -55.01 -6.90
C MET A 1 21.61 -53.73 -6.44
N ALA A 2 22.36 -52.63 -6.36
CA ALA A 2 21.84 -51.33 -5.92
C ALA A 2 21.45 -50.53 -7.17
N SER A 3 20.16 -50.23 -7.33
CA SER A 3 19.67 -49.36 -8.41
C SER A 3 19.17 -48.08 -7.79
N ALA A 4 19.89 -47.00 -8.09
CA ALA A 4 19.70 -45.66 -7.57
C ALA A 4 18.37 -45.06 -8.04
N MET A 5 17.67 -44.40 -7.11
CA MET A 5 16.58 -43.48 -7.42
C MET A 5 17.20 -42.17 -7.93
N PRO A 6 16.77 -41.61 -9.08
CA PRO A 6 17.16 -40.25 -9.43
C PRO A 6 16.42 -39.26 -8.52
N MET A 7 17.16 -38.70 -7.57
CA MET A 7 16.80 -37.50 -6.82
C MET A 7 16.77 -36.32 -7.81
N THR A 8 15.59 -35.89 -8.23
CA THR A 8 15.43 -34.67 -9.02
C THR A 8 15.63 -33.47 -8.09
N GLU A 9 16.76 -32.78 -8.27
CA GLU A 9 17.16 -31.58 -7.54
C GLU A 9 16.10 -30.46 -7.65
N PRO A 10 15.87 -29.65 -6.59
CA PRO A 10 15.10 -28.42 -6.73
C PRO A 10 15.90 -27.43 -7.56
N ALA A 11 15.38 -27.10 -8.74
CA ALA A 11 15.92 -26.05 -9.59
C ALA A 11 16.10 -24.75 -8.78
N THR A 12 17.37 -24.39 -8.56
CA THR A 12 17.74 -23.13 -7.94
C THR A 12 17.55 -22.03 -8.98
N ILE A 13 16.38 -21.40 -9.02
CA ILE A 13 16.16 -20.23 -9.87
C ILE A 13 16.77 -19.02 -9.15
N ASN A 14 18.10 -18.93 -9.18
CA ASN A 14 18.84 -17.71 -8.88
C ASN A 14 19.20 -17.07 -10.22
N THR A 15 18.28 -16.31 -10.79
CA THR A 15 18.55 -15.43 -11.93
C THR A 15 18.36 -14.00 -11.45
N ALA A 16 19.44 -13.44 -10.92
CA ALA A 16 19.57 -12.01 -10.72
C ALA A 16 19.65 -11.34 -12.10
N GLU A 17 18.55 -10.77 -12.56
CA GLU A 17 18.57 -9.90 -13.75
C GLU A 17 19.22 -8.55 -13.40
N PRO A 18 20.10 -8.02 -14.26
CA PRO A 18 20.84 -6.78 -14.03
C PRO A 18 19.93 -5.54 -14.08
N MET A 19 20.12 -4.66 -13.11
CA MET A 19 19.45 -3.35 -13.00
C MET A 19 19.75 -2.45 -14.22
N PRO A 20 18.75 -1.74 -14.79
CA PRO A 20 19.02 -0.60 -15.64
C PRO A 20 19.41 0.60 -14.76
N ALA A 21 20.68 0.99 -14.84
CA ALA A 21 21.19 2.25 -14.28
C ALA A 21 20.79 3.43 -15.17
N GLY A 22 20.07 4.40 -14.59
CA GLY A 22 20.15 5.81 -14.96
C GLY A 22 19.35 6.29 -16.18
N THR A 23 18.14 6.79 -15.93
CA THR A 23 17.61 7.95 -16.66
C THR A 23 17.24 9.03 -15.63
N THR A 24 18.17 9.94 -15.37
CA THR A 24 17.87 11.24 -14.77
C THR A 24 17.28 12.12 -15.87
N MET A 25 15.97 12.40 -15.84
CA MET A 25 15.41 13.58 -16.50
C MET A 25 14.27 14.17 -15.66
N ALA A 26 14.50 15.43 -15.29
CA ALA A 26 13.54 16.48 -14.96
C ALA A 26 12.63 16.31 -13.72
N ARG A 27 12.96 17.12 -12.71
CA ARG A 27 12.02 17.83 -11.83
C ARG A 27 10.83 18.33 -12.66
N GLY A 28 9.74 17.57 -12.67
CA GLY A 28 8.41 18.05 -12.99
C GLY A 28 7.76 18.55 -11.69
N GLU A 29 7.19 19.74 -11.76
CA GLU A 29 6.45 20.41 -10.70
C GLU A 29 5.52 19.48 -9.92
N ALA A 30 5.37 19.80 -8.63
CA ALA A 30 4.34 19.24 -7.77
C ALA A 30 2.95 19.61 -8.31
N GLY A 31 2.45 18.82 -9.26
CA GLY A 31 1.04 18.77 -9.57
C GLY A 31 0.35 17.95 -8.50
N GLU A 32 -0.29 18.62 -7.55
CA GLU A 32 -1.28 18.01 -6.65
C GLU A 32 -2.17 17.05 -7.45
N PRO A 33 -2.30 15.76 -7.07
CA PRO A 33 -3.42 14.99 -7.57
C PRO A 33 -4.66 15.60 -6.96
N GLN A 34 -5.33 16.50 -7.70
CA GLN A 34 -6.65 17.00 -7.35
C GLN A 34 -7.53 15.78 -7.04
N SER A 35 -7.78 15.60 -5.75
CA SER A 35 -8.62 14.55 -5.22
C SER A 35 -10.00 14.78 -5.81
N SER A 36 -10.34 14.02 -6.85
CA SER A 36 -11.66 14.05 -7.46
C SER A 36 -12.65 13.68 -6.36
N ALA A 37 -13.36 14.68 -5.86
CA ALA A 37 -14.47 14.51 -4.93
C ALA A 37 -15.43 13.49 -5.52
N VAL A 38 -15.52 12.33 -4.89
CA VAL A 38 -16.43 11.27 -5.31
C VAL A 38 -17.82 11.78 -5.01
N ALA A 39 -18.58 12.13 -6.05
CA ALA A 39 -19.97 12.52 -5.92
C ALA A 39 -20.72 11.38 -5.23
N GLN A 40 -21.06 11.58 -3.96
CA GLN A 40 -21.90 10.65 -3.21
C GLN A 40 -23.28 10.67 -3.88
N THR A 41 -23.60 9.59 -4.60
CA THR A 41 -24.95 9.39 -5.13
C THR A 41 -25.83 9.04 -3.93
N GLU A 42 -26.76 9.94 -3.60
CA GLU A 42 -27.70 9.78 -2.48
C GLU A 42 -28.43 8.43 -2.60
N GLY A 43 -28.14 7.49 -1.70
CA GLY A 43 -28.79 6.18 -1.63
C GLY A 43 -27.88 4.95 -1.57
N GLN A 44 -26.56 5.09 -1.77
CA GLN A 44 -25.61 3.99 -1.51
C GLN A 44 -25.10 4.02 -0.07
N PRO A 45 -24.95 2.86 0.61
CA PRO A 45 -24.27 2.81 1.90
C PRO A 45 -22.90 3.46 1.76
N PRO A 46 -22.38 4.16 2.80
CA PRO A 46 -21.15 4.94 2.70
C PRO A 46 -20.01 4.03 2.23
N MET A 47 -19.73 4.08 0.94
CA MET A 47 -18.75 3.19 0.32
C MET A 47 -17.41 3.89 0.44
N VAL A 48 -16.56 3.38 1.33
CA VAL A 48 -15.17 3.86 1.46
C VAL A 48 -14.54 3.86 0.06
N PRO A 49 -14.03 5.02 -0.42
CA PRO A 49 -13.40 5.14 -1.72
C PRO A 49 -12.30 4.09 -1.91
N PHE A 50 -12.15 3.59 -3.13
CA PHE A 50 -11.17 2.52 -3.42
C PHE A 50 -9.76 2.85 -2.91
N LYS A 51 -9.30 4.09 -3.10
CA LYS A 51 -7.99 4.56 -2.63
C LYS A 51 -7.86 4.46 -1.09
N GLU A 52 -8.89 4.88 -0.38
CA GLU A 52 -8.92 4.81 1.09
C GLU A 52 -8.92 3.37 1.57
N ARG A 53 -9.67 2.49 0.89
CA ARG A 53 -9.68 1.05 1.19
C ARG A 53 -8.29 0.42 1.04
N VAL A 54 -7.59 0.71 -0.06
CA VAL A 54 -6.23 0.21 -0.28
C VAL A 54 -5.29 0.68 0.83
N ILE A 55 -5.36 1.95 1.21
CA ILE A 55 -4.48 2.51 2.24
C ILE A 55 -4.83 1.97 3.63
N GLY A 56 -6.12 1.77 3.94
CA GLY A 56 -6.58 1.11 5.16
C GLY A 56 -6.03 -0.31 5.30
N VAL A 57 -6.09 -1.10 4.23
CA VAL A 57 -5.48 -2.45 4.19
C VAL A 57 -3.96 -2.37 4.39
N ALA A 58 -3.27 -1.46 3.70
CA ALA A 58 -1.82 -1.31 3.83
C ALA A 58 -1.41 -0.92 5.26
N LYS A 59 -2.12 0.01 5.89
CA LYS A 59 -1.90 0.41 7.29
C LYS A 59 -2.17 -0.74 8.26
N LYS A 60 -3.26 -1.47 8.08
CA LYS A 60 -3.60 -2.65 8.88
C LYS A 60 -2.51 -3.72 8.81
N THR A 61 -2.08 -4.08 7.61
CA THR A 61 -1.02 -5.08 7.39
C THR A 61 0.31 -4.59 7.98
N ARG A 62 0.72 -3.35 7.69
CA ARG A 62 1.97 -2.79 8.22
C ARG A 62 1.96 -2.68 9.75
N GLY A 63 0.85 -2.28 10.36
CA GLY A 63 0.70 -2.22 11.81
C GLY A 63 0.82 -3.61 12.45
N THR A 64 0.23 -4.63 11.82
CA THR A 64 0.33 -6.02 12.28
C THR A 64 1.76 -6.55 12.18
N LEU A 65 2.43 -6.33 11.04
CA LEU A 65 3.81 -6.80 10.81
C LEU A 65 4.83 -6.10 11.72
N LEU A 66 4.62 -4.82 12.03
CA LEU A 66 5.53 -4.04 12.87
C LEU A 66 5.17 -4.08 14.36
N GLY A 67 4.12 -4.80 14.77
CA GLY A 67 3.65 -4.81 16.16
C GLY A 67 3.17 -3.44 16.65
N LYS A 68 2.68 -2.58 15.75
CA LYS A 68 2.18 -1.23 16.04
C LYS A 68 0.64 -1.22 16.05
N PRO A 69 -0.01 -1.37 17.22
CA PRO A 69 -1.47 -1.47 17.32
C PRO A 69 -2.17 -0.20 16.84
N GLU A 70 -1.65 0.99 17.14
CA GLU A 70 -2.20 2.28 16.71
C GLU A 70 -2.31 2.37 15.18
N LEU A 71 -1.30 1.88 14.47
CA LEU A 71 -1.28 1.91 13.00
C LEU A 71 -2.30 0.93 12.41
N LYS A 72 -2.48 -0.21 13.08
CA LYS A 72 -3.49 -1.21 12.71
C LYS A 72 -4.90 -0.65 12.89
N GLU A 73 -5.18 -0.10 14.06
CA GLU A 73 -6.48 0.48 14.41
C GLU A 73 -6.83 1.65 13.50
N HIS A 74 -5.85 2.51 13.19
CA HIS A 74 -6.07 3.60 12.23
C HIS A 74 -6.39 3.06 10.81
N GLY A 75 -5.73 1.98 10.38
CA GLY A 75 -6.09 1.30 9.14
C GLY A 75 -7.51 0.76 9.14
N GLU A 76 -7.97 0.20 10.26
CA GLU A 76 -9.33 -0.31 10.43
C GLU A 76 -10.38 0.80 10.41
N LYS A 77 -10.12 1.93 11.06
CA LYS A 77 -10.99 3.12 11.03
C LYS A 77 -11.17 3.67 9.61
N ILE A 78 -10.11 3.66 8.80
CA ILE A 78 -10.21 4.06 7.38
C ILE A 78 -11.09 3.06 6.60
N LEU A 79 -10.97 1.77 6.87
CA LEU A 79 -11.80 0.75 6.22
C LEU A 79 -13.28 0.81 6.62
N GLN A 80 -13.56 1.35 7.81
CA GLN A 80 -14.92 1.61 8.31
C GLN A 80 -15.47 2.97 7.85
N GLY A 81 -14.64 3.82 7.26
CA GLY A 81 -15.01 5.20 6.89
C GLY A 81 -15.07 6.16 8.09
N GLU A 82 -14.55 5.77 9.25
CA GLU A 82 -14.49 6.59 10.47
C GLU A 82 -13.29 7.56 10.46
N ALA A 83 -12.28 7.28 9.64
CA ALA A 83 -11.07 8.11 9.51
C ALA A 83 -10.74 8.37 8.04
N SER A 84 -10.40 9.62 7.73
CA SER A 84 -9.91 10.05 6.42
C SER A 84 -8.39 10.24 6.42
N ILE A 85 -7.78 10.03 5.25
CA ILE A 85 -6.33 10.13 5.05
C ILE A 85 -5.86 11.60 5.09
N HIS A 86 -6.79 12.53 4.85
CA HIS A 86 -6.54 13.97 4.79
C HIS A 86 -6.50 14.67 6.16
N ASN A 87 -6.47 13.94 7.29
CA ASN A 87 -6.07 14.54 8.57
C ASN A 87 -4.55 14.77 8.57
N VAL A 88 -4.08 15.67 7.72
CA VAL A 88 -2.82 16.37 7.90
C VAL A 88 -3.13 17.47 8.90
N GLU A 89 -2.87 17.20 10.18
CA GLU A 89 -2.74 18.24 11.18
C GLU A 89 -1.52 19.08 10.75
N GLU A 90 -1.78 20.16 10.02
CA GLU A 90 -0.76 21.16 9.73
C GLU A 90 -0.19 21.64 11.06
N PRO A 91 1.14 21.53 11.30
CA PRO A 91 1.72 22.08 12.51
C PRO A 91 1.47 23.60 12.50
N PRO A 92 1.01 24.20 13.61
CA PRO A 92 0.84 25.65 13.67
C PRO A 92 2.22 26.29 13.46
N THR A 93 2.41 26.92 12.31
CA THR A 93 3.51 27.86 12.07
C THR A 93 3.36 28.98 13.10
N MET A 94 4.21 28.96 14.14
CA MET A 94 4.46 30.13 14.98
C MET A 94 5.35 31.12 14.24
#